data_AF-A0A8T1ZDW6-F1
#
_entry.id   AF-A0A8T1ZDW6-F1
#
_cell.length_a   1.000
_cell.length_b   1.000
_cell.length_c   1.000
_cell.angle_alpha   90.00
_cell.angle_beta   90.00
_cell.angle_gamma   90.00
#
_symmetry.space_group_name_H-M   'P 1'
#
loop_
_entity.id
_entity.type
_entity.pdbx_description
1 polymer ?
#
loop_
_entity_poly.entity_id
_entity_poly.type
_entity_poly.pdbx_seq_one_letter_code
_entity_poly.pdbx_strand_id
1 'polypeptide(L)'
;MTKRIKLVVPEEVLVKILVHLSLTSIARFISVCKEWKSIINSNYFRDQYESLNSSSSVSWSIMSTRNQTLALEIVGHYGCKRWGLKSSLGSYMHYKSDTPLRKTCVLSCTDGIVLLYTETIEGAPMYHVGNPLLQQWVQIPLPPHLTVFDVVRLQENMFFSDTGLVTKMEKGIVVGYKVVWMLVSWVVSTKLTFMIYSSETGVWKTENVRCNRSMIWSRLKYSVPLNGILHWLSSIGSDIDANYIVSYDFYNGVDDVCRTIPFPDFQEYQQARCFKRTITTSAGFVVYCNIFSDNGGRTIMVWRLISTDDHPKAWQLSWKLNPICKFDADYFPVVMHPLNYEIIYLWSRNKNALMSLNLRTYMYSLRKKLSPEEKVKKSMDGCIMRFSGCKEYMDLIYPIFANAIYGGVHDLYFSQYVLPRWLNPLPHRAS
;
A
#
# COMPACT_ATOMS: atom_id res chain seq x y z
N MET A 1 5.73 47.47 36.09
CA MET A 1 6.46 46.29 35.56
C MET A 1 5.86 45.02 36.15
N THR A 2 4.95 44.37 35.43
CA THR A 2 4.36 43.08 35.83
C THR A 2 5.36 41.97 35.50
N LYS A 3 5.98 41.38 36.54
CA LYS A 3 6.79 40.16 36.39
C LYS A 3 5.89 39.05 35.81
N ARG A 4 6.10 38.69 34.54
CA ARG A 4 5.55 37.45 33.99
C ARG A 4 6.17 36.30 34.77
N ILE A 5 5.37 35.66 35.62
CA ILE A 5 5.70 34.37 36.22
C ILE A 5 5.81 33.38 35.05
N LYS A 6 7.03 32.96 34.70
CA LYS A 6 7.22 31.78 33.83
C LYS A 6 6.85 30.57 34.68
N LEU A 7 5.69 29.98 34.43
CA LEU A 7 5.37 28.65 34.91
C LEU A 7 6.34 27.67 34.24
N VAL A 8 7.36 27.22 34.98
CA VAL A 8 8.27 26.17 34.52
C VAL A 8 7.61 24.84 34.89
N VAL A 9 6.98 24.21 33.90
CA VAL A 9 6.45 22.85 34.06
C VAL A 9 7.65 21.90 33.99
N PRO A 10 7.89 21.03 34.99
CA PRO A 10 8.97 20.06 34.92
C PRO A 10 8.82 19.15 33.70
N GLU A 11 9.94 18.82 33.04
CA GLU A 11 9.96 17.99 31.84
C GLU A 11 9.17 16.68 32.02
N GLU A 12 9.35 15.99 33.15
CA GLU A 12 8.63 14.75 33.45
C GLU A 12 7.10 14.91 33.46
N VAL A 13 6.61 16.05 33.97
CA VAL A 13 5.17 16.35 34.00
C VAL A 13 4.69 16.63 32.59
N LEU A 14 5.46 17.38 31.80
CA LEU A 14 5.13 17.65 30.40
C LEU A 14 5.08 16.36 29.57
N VAL A 15 6.06 15.46 29.74
CA VAL A 15 6.07 14.14 29.08
C VAL A 15 4.80 13.37 29.44
N LYS A 16 4.47 13.25 30.73
CA LYS A 16 3.26 12.54 31.21
C LYS A 16 1.97 13.10 30.62
N ILE A 17 1.88 14.41 30.42
CA ILE A 17 0.72 15.05 29.80
C ILE A 17 0.67 14.74 28.30
N LEU A 18 1.76 15.02 27.58
CA LEU A 18 1.79 14.95 26.13
C LEU A 18 1.63 13.51 25.61
N VAL A 19 2.10 12.48 26.32
CA VAL A 19 1.98 11.09 25.85
C VAL A 19 0.54 10.59 25.76
N HIS A 20 -0.40 11.24 26.45
CA HIS A 20 -1.83 10.91 26.40
C HIS A 20 -2.56 11.54 25.21
N LEU A 21 -1.91 12.44 24.48
CA LEU A 21 -2.51 13.18 23.38
C LEU A 21 -2.41 12.40 22.06
N SER A 22 -3.28 12.74 21.12
CA SER A 22 -3.17 12.23 19.75
C SER A 22 -1.91 12.77 19.07
N LEU A 23 -1.35 12.01 18.14
CA LEU A 23 -0.20 12.43 17.34
C LEU A 23 -0.48 13.71 16.55
N THR A 24 -1.72 13.96 16.11
CA THR A 24 -2.10 15.23 15.46
C THR A 24 -1.94 16.42 16.42
N SER A 25 -2.29 16.24 17.70
CA SER A 25 -2.08 17.27 18.71
C SER A 25 -0.59 17.46 19.00
N ILE A 26 0.15 16.36 19.18
CA ILE A 26 1.60 16.38 19.43
C ILE A 26 2.35 17.07 18.29
N ALA A 27 1.98 16.80 17.04
CA ALA A 27 2.58 17.45 15.87
C ALA A 27 2.45 18.99 15.91
N ARG A 28 1.32 19.52 16.42
CA ARG A 28 1.13 20.97 16.60
C ARG A 28 1.99 21.52 17.73
N PHE A 29 2.20 20.74 18.78
CA PHE A 29 3.01 21.13 19.93
C PHE A 29 4.50 21.25 19.62
N ILE A 30 5.00 20.53 18.60
CA ILE A 30 6.36 20.70 18.08
C ILE A 30 6.63 22.15 17.65
N SER A 31 5.60 22.88 17.20
CA SER A 31 5.73 24.26 16.71
C SER A 31 5.64 25.32 17.81
N VAL A 32 5.37 24.96 19.06
CA VAL A 32 5.15 25.92 20.16
C VAL A 32 6.46 26.53 20.67
N CYS A 33 7.46 25.71 20.99
CA CYS A 33 8.78 26.18 21.40
C CYS A 33 9.87 25.12 21.15
N LYS A 34 11.15 25.56 21.16
CA LYS A 34 12.31 24.69 20.92
C LYS A 34 12.44 23.57 21.97
N GLU A 35 12.10 23.85 23.22
CA GLU A 35 12.16 22.91 24.32
C GLU A 35 11.19 21.74 24.11
N TRP A 36 9.92 22.03 23.79
CA TRP A 36 8.91 21.01 23.52
C TRP A 36 9.26 20.20 22.28
N LYS A 37 9.76 20.86 21.22
CA LYS A 37 10.28 20.17 20.04
C LYS A 37 11.40 19.19 20.41
N SER A 38 12.35 19.61 21.25
CA SER A 38 13.46 18.76 21.69
C SER A 38 12.96 17.54 22.47
N ILE A 39 12.02 17.74 23.40
CA ILE A 39 11.43 16.67 24.21
C ILE A 39 10.66 15.69 23.33
N ILE A 40 9.74 16.17 22.49
CA ILE A 40 8.89 15.33 21.62
C ILE A 40 9.75 14.52 20.64
N ASN A 41 10.82 15.10 20.09
CA ASN A 41 11.70 14.41 19.16
C ASN A 41 12.72 13.47 19.83
N SER A 42 12.75 13.41 21.17
CA SER A 42 13.66 12.52 21.89
C SER A 42 13.22 11.05 21.78
N ASN A 43 14.18 10.12 21.79
CA ASN A 43 13.89 8.69 21.86
C ASN A 43 13.09 8.35 23.14
N TYR A 44 13.44 8.97 24.27
CA TYR A 44 12.76 8.77 25.54
C TYR A 44 11.25 9.07 25.44
N PHE A 45 10.87 10.20 24.86
CA PHE A 45 9.45 10.55 24.68
C PHE A 45 8.73 9.55 23.77
N ARG A 46 9.35 9.18 22.65
CA ARG A 46 8.78 8.20 21.71
C ARG A 46 8.56 6.86 22.39
N ASP A 47 9.54 6.37 23.14
CA ASP A 47 9.47 5.07 23.80
C ASP A 47 8.37 5.06 24.89
N GLN A 48 8.22 6.17 25.63
CA GLN A 48 7.10 6.36 26.57
C GLN A 48 5.74 6.41 25.86
N TYR A 49 5.66 7.13 24.73
CA TYR A 49 4.44 7.19 23.92
C TYR A 49 4.04 5.83 23.38
N GLU A 50 4.99 5.09 22.80
CA GLU A 50 4.77 3.76 22.24
C GLU A 50 4.38 2.74 23.31
N SER A 51 5.02 2.79 24.48
CA SER A 51 4.66 1.94 25.63
C SER A 51 3.19 2.16 26.04
N LEU A 52 2.80 3.42 26.27
CA LEU A 52 1.45 3.78 26.69
C LEU A 52 0.38 3.51 25.62
N ASN A 53 0.71 3.71 24.35
CA ASN A 53 -0.24 3.60 23.23
C ASN A 53 -0.04 2.34 22.38
N SER A 54 0.68 1.34 22.88
CA SER A 54 0.99 0.08 22.17
C SER A 54 -0.26 -0.65 21.65
N SER A 55 -1.34 -0.62 22.44
CA SER A 55 -2.64 -1.22 22.12
C SER A 55 -3.58 -0.32 21.32
N SER A 56 -3.23 0.94 21.09
CA SER A 56 -4.10 1.88 20.37
C SER A 56 -4.13 1.56 18.88
N SER A 57 -5.34 1.41 18.36
CA SER A 57 -5.58 1.23 16.92
C SER A 57 -4.96 2.34 16.08
N VAL A 58 -4.53 1.95 14.89
CA VAL A 58 -3.90 2.80 13.89
C VAL A 58 -4.86 2.90 12.72
N SER A 59 -5.06 4.12 12.20
CA SER A 59 -5.87 4.33 11.00
C SER A 59 -5.18 3.75 9.76
N TRP A 60 -5.97 3.24 8.83
CA TRP A 60 -5.48 2.70 7.56
C TRP A 60 -6.55 2.80 6.48
N SER A 61 -6.13 2.73 5.22
CA SER A 61 -7.02 2.77 4.07
C SER A 61 -6.57 1.83 2.97
N ILE A 62 -7.53 1.31 2.22
CA ILE A 62 -7.28 0.58 0.98
C ILE A 62 -7.61 1.53 -0.17
N MET A 63 -6.57 1.91 -0.90
CA MET A 63 -6.59 2.96 -1.91
C MET A 63 -6.69 2.35 -3.30
N SER A 64 -7.59 2.88 -4.11
CA SER A 64 -7.58 2.67 -5.56
C SER A 64 -6.42 3.44 -6.18
N THR A 65 -5.71 2.82 -7.12
CA THR A 65 -4.58 3.45 -7.82
C THR A 65 -4.95 3.75 -9.26
N ARG A 66 -4.45 4.88 -9.79
CA ARG A 66 -4.53 5.31 -11.20
C ARG A 66 -5.91 5.50 -11.86
N ASN A 67 -7.04 5.13 -11.25
CA ASN A 67 -8.36 5.38 -11.81
C ASN A 67 -9.08 6.53 -11.10
N GLN A 68 -9.17 7.68 -11.79
CA GLN A 68 -9.73 8.91 -11.24
C GLN A 68 -11.25 9.00 -11.31
N THR A 69 -11.89 8.19 -12.15
CA THR A 69 -13.35 8.16 -12.23
C THR A 69 -13.95 7.36 -11.07
N LEU A 70 -13.11 6.60 -10.36
CA LEU A 70 -13.49 5.76 -9.23
C LEU A 70 -13.09 6.39 -7.91
N ALA A 71 -13.73 5.93 -6.82
CA ALA A 71 -13.39 6.42 -5.49
C ALA A 71 -11.93 6.09 -5.17
N LEU A 72 -11.20 7.11 -4.71
CA LEU A 72 -9.81 6.98 -4.29
C LEU A 72 -9.63 5.97 -3.13
N GLU A 73 -10.62 5.86 -2.26
CA GLU A 73 -10.61 5.01 -1.08
C GLU A 73 -11.77 4.02 -1.13
N ILE A 74 -11.46 2.72 -1.15
CA ILE A 74 -12.49 1.67 -1.15
C ILE A 74 -12.89 1.25 0.26
N VAL A 75 -11.93 1.29 1.18
CA VAL A 75 -12.12 1.07 2.62
C VAL A 75 -11.27 2.09 3.37
N GLY A 76 -11.89 2.82 4.29
CA GLY A 76 -11.21 3.76 5.17
C GLY A 76 -11.49 3.46 6.62
N HIS A 77 -10.45 3.26 7.41
CA HIS A 77 -10.47 3.13 8.87
C HIS A 77 -9.76 4.35 9.46
N TYR A 78 -10.50 5.24 10.11
CA TYR A 78 -9.97 6.51 10.63
C TYR A 78 -10.65 6.89 11.96
N GLY A 79 -10.33 8.04 12.56
CA GLY A 79 -10.91 8.40 13.87
C GLY A 79 -10.28 7.67 15.06
N CYS A 80 -9.23 6.89 14.85
CA CYS A 80 -8.56 6.17 15.91
C CYS A 80 -7.84 7.10 16.88
N LYS A 81 -7.86 6.75 18.18
CA LYS A 81 -7.30 7.55 19.28
C LYS A 81 -5.86 8.01 19.01
N ARG A 82 -5.01 7.13 18.45
CA ARG A 82 -3.59 7.39 18.23
C ARG A 82 -3.36 8.65 17.41
N TRP A 83 -3.96 8.75 16.22
CA TRP A 83 -3.82 9.92 15.36
C TRP A 83 -4.92 10.97 15.57
N GLY A 84 -6.11 10.59 16.04
CA GLY A 84 -7.21 11.51 16.31
C GLY A 84 -7.76 12.21 15.06
N LEU A 85 -7.67 11.58 13.88
CA LEU A 85 -8.12 12.18 12.62
C LEU A 85 -9.65 12.28 12.55
N LYS A 86 -10.15 13.42 12.07
CA LYS A 86 -11.59 13.66 11.92
C LYS A 86 -12.13 13.22 10.55
N SER A 87 -11.24 13.03 9.59
CA SER A 87 -11.57 12.76 8.18
C SER A 87 -10.90 11.47 7.72
N SER A 88 -11.36 10.90 6.61
CA SER A 88 -10.73 9.72 6.02
C SER A 88 -9.37 10.05 5.42
N LEU A 89 -8.49 9.04 5.30
CA LEU A 89 -7.11 9.26 4.87
C LEU A 89 -7.04 9.78 3.43
N GLY A 90 -7.95 9.33 2.57
CA GLY A 90 -8.06 9.82 1.19
C GLY A 90 -8.23 11.34 1.09
N SER A 91 -8.87 11.98 2.07
CA SER A 91 -9.04 13.44 2.08
C SER A 91 -7.74 14.23 2.25
N TYR A 92 -6.70 13.61 2.80
CA TYR A 92 -5.38 14.22 2.99
C TYR A 92 -4.43 13.99 1.80
N MET A 93 -4.83 13.13 0.84
CA MET A 93 -4.03 12.71 -0.31
C MET A 93 -4.03 13.71 -1.45
N HIS A 94 -3.79 14.97 -1.13
CA HIS A 94 -3.67 16.04 -2.12
C HIS A 94 -2.41 16.85 -1.84
N TYR A 95 -1.70 17.12 -2.92
CA TYR A 95 -0.65 18.13 -2.94
C TYR A 95 -1.30 19.48 -3.21
N LYS A 96 -1.07 20.46 -2.32
CA LYS A 96 -1.49 21.83 -2.55
C LYS A 96 -0.43 22.50 -3.41
N SER A 97 -0.74 22.66 -4.69
CA SER A 97 0.09 23.38 -5.65
C SER A 97 -0.43 24.81 -5.81
N ASP A 98 0.47 25.77 -5.99
CA ASP A 98 0.11 27.11 -6.45
C ASP A 98 -0.32 27.09 -7.93
N THR A 99 0.18 26.11 -8.69
CA THR A 99 -0.25 25.86 -10.07
C THR A 99 -1.49 24.96 -10.12
N PRO A 100 -2.51 25.31 -10.91
CA PRO A 100 -3.67 24.45 -11.03
C PRO A 100 -3.31 23.11 -11.70
N LEU A 101 -3.88 22.03 -11.17
CA LEU A 101 -3.62 20.66 -11.60
C LEU A 101 -4.81 20.11 -12.38
N ARG A 102 -4.52 19.48 -13.53
CA ARG A 102 -5.49 18.69 -14.30
C ARG A 102 -5.73 17.34 -13.64
N LYS A 103 -4.67 16.72 -13.12
CA LYS A 103 -4.68 15.33 -12.68
C LYS A 103 -3.95 15.15 -11.35
N THR A 104 -4.48 14.28 -10.50
CA THR A 104 -3.79 13.78 -9.29
C THR A 104 -4.13 12.31 -9.11
N CYS A 105 -3.12 11.48 -8.89
CA CYS A 105 -3.25 10.05 -8.69
C CYS A 105 -2.30 9.56 -7.59
N VAL A 106 -2.80 8.69 -6.72
CA VAL A 106 -1.95 7.88 -5.84
C VAL A 106 -1.35 6.74 -6.65
N LEU A 107 -0.02 6.68 -6.70
CA LEU A 107 0.70 5.62 -7.40
C LEU A 107 1.07 4.47 -6.46
N SER A 108 1.55 4.79 -5.26
CA SER A 108 1.98 3.80 -4.27
C SER A 108 1.98 4.37 -2.85
N CYS A 109 1.82 3.49 -1.87
CA CYS A 109 1.85 3.81 -0.46
C CYS A 109 2.71 2.78 0.27
N THR A 110 3.57 3.24 1.17
CA THR A 110 4.36 2.36 2.07
C THR A 110 4.75 3.12 3.32
N ASP A 111 4.76 2.46 4.48
CA ASP A 111 5.26 2.99 5.76
C ASP A 111 4.80 4.41 6.14
N GLY A 112 3.58 4.77 5.77
CA GLY A 112 3.00 6.09 6.08
C GLY A 112 3.41 7.23 5.15
N ILE A 113 4.11 6.93 4.05
CA ILE A 113 4.39 7.88 2.96
C ILE A 113 3.69 7.47 1.66
N VAL A 114 3.55 8.42 0.76
CA VAL A 114 2.79 8.27 -0.49
C VAL A 114 3.56 8.84 -1.66
N LEU A 115 3.55 8.11 -2.78
CA LEU A 115 3.98 8.60 -4.09
C LEU A 115 2.74 9.06 -4.86
N LEU A 116 2.71 10.34 -5.19
CA LEU A 116 1.70 10.97 -6.02
C LEU A 116 2.26 11.27 -7.42
N TYR A 117 1.40 11.06 -8.39
CA TYR A 117 1.52 11.64 -9.72
C TYR A 117 0.56 12.81 -9.84
N THR A 118 1.03 13.93 -10.36
CA THR A 118 0.20 15.07 -10.72
C THR A 118 0.51 15.53 -12.15
N GLU A 119 -0.48 16.16 -12.79
CA GLU A 119 -0.36 16.69 -14.15
C GLU A 119 -0.87 18.13 -14.15
N THR A 120 -0.11 19.06 -14.71
CA THR A 120 -0.55 20.46 -14.86
C THR A 120 -1.67 20.57 -15.91
N ILE A 121 -2.29 21.75 -16.04
CA ILE A 121 -3.28 21.99 -17.10
C ILE A 121 -2.66 21.77 -18.49
N GLU A 122 -1.38 22.11 -18.67
CA GLU A 122 -0.62 21.95 -19.91
C GLU A 122 -0.21 20.50 -20.19
N GLY A 123 -0.51 19.56 -19.29
CA GLY A 123 -0.17 18.16 -19.45
C GLY A 123 1.22 17.77 -18.93
N ALA A 124 1.91 18.66 -18.19
CA ALA A 124 3.25 18.36 -17.70
C ALA A 124 3.20 17.40 -16.48
N PRO A 125 3.84 16.21 -16.56
CA PRO A 125 3.89 15.25 -15.46
C PRO A 125 4.80 15.69 -14.33
N MET A 126 4.35 15.51 -13.09
CA MET A 126 5.12 15.76 -11.88
C MET A 126 4.93 14.63 -10.87
N TYR A 127 5.99 14.35 -10.09
CA TYR A 127 6.00 13.30 -9.09
C TYR A 127 6.31 13.87 -7.73
N HIS A 128 5.57 13.46 -6.71
CA HIS A 128 5.73 13.94 -5.35
C HIS A 128 5.78 12.76 -4.38
N VAL A 129 6.76 12.75 -3.48
CA VAL A 129 6.73 11.87 -2.32
C VAL A 129 6.41 12.73 -1.10
N GLY A 130 5.52 12.25 -0.24
CA GLY A 130 5.18 13.02 0.94
C GLY A 130 4.57 12.22 2.06
N ASN A 131 4.47 12.92 3.19
CA ASN A 131 3.67 12.54 4.34
C ASN A 131 2.37 13.38 4.29
N PRO A 132 1.25 12.81 3.83
CA PRO A 132 -0.04 13.51 3.71
C PRO A 132 -0.53 14.10 5.04
N LEU A 133 -0.17 13.52 6.18
CA LEU A 133 -0.65 14.00 7.48
C LEU A 133 0.12 15.22 7.98
N LEU A 134 1.44 15.22 7.77
CA LEU A 134 2.27 16.38 8.10
C LEU A 134 2.23 17.44 7.00
N GLN A 135 1.54 17.18 5.89
CA GLN A 135 1.49 18.04 4.70
C GLN A 135 2.91 18.39 4.20
N GLN A 136 3.82 17.42 4.34
CA GLN A 136 5.19 17.51 3.86
C GLN A 136 5.27 16.81 2.52
N TRP A 137 5.69 17.53 1.50
CA TRP A 137 5.79 17.03 0.13
C TRP A 137 7.14 17.45 -0.45
N VAL A 138 7.78 16.52 -1.15
CA VAL A 138 9.00 16.75 -1.92
C VAL A 138 8.66 16.41 -3.37
N GLN A 139 8.79 17.40 -4.24
CA GLN A 139 8.75 17.16 -5.67
C GLN A 139 10.03 16.42 -6.08
N ILE A 140 9.86 15.31 -6.78
CA ILE A 140 10.96 14.50 -7.27
C ILE A 140 11.43 15.11 -8.59
N PRO A 141 12.73 15.44 -8.73
CA PRO A 141 13.26 15.92 -10.01
C PRO A 141 13.10 14.83 -11.07
N LEU A 142 12.91 15.22 -12.32
CA LEU A 142 12.97 14.26 -13.42
C LEU A 142 14.41 13.73 -13.57
N PRO A 143 14.61 12.50 -14.08
CA PRO A 143 15.94 12.03 -14.42
C PRO A 143 16.66 13.04 -15.33
N PRO A 144 17.94 13.36 -15.09
CA PRO A 144 18.60 14.51 -15.71
C PRO A 144 18.76 14.43 -17.24
N HIS A 145 18.61 13.24 -17.82
CA HIS A 145 18.67 13.00 -19.25
C HIS A 145 17.28 12.95 -19.92
N LEU A 146 16.20 13.16 -19.15
CA LEU A 146 14.84 13.15 -19.66
C LEU A 146 14.23 14.55 -19.57
N THR A 147 13.65 15.00 -20.67
CA THR A 147 12.78 16.18 -20.69
C THR A 147 11.36 15.80 -20.26
N VAL A 148 10.54 16.81 -19.99
CA VAL A 148 9.10 16.63 -19.73
C VAL A 148 8.43 15.86 -20.88
N PHE A 149 8.81 16.16 -22.12
CA PHE A 149 8.30 15.49 -23.32
C PHE A 149 8.70 14.01 -23.35
N ASP A 150 9.94 13.68 -22.98
CA ASP A 150 10.39 12.29 -22.91
C ASP A 150 9.60 11.49 -21.87
N VAL A 151 9.30 12.10 -20.73
CA VAL A 151 8.48 11.46 -19.68
C VAL A 151 7.06 11.20 -20.18
N VAL A 152 6.42 12.16 -20.86
CA VAL A 152 5.09 11.94 -21.47
C VAL A 152 5.14 10.76 -22.44
N ARG A 153 6.14 10.69 -23.33
CA ARG A 153 6.32 9.56 -24.24
C ARG A 153 6.60 8.24 -23.53
N LEU A 154 7.34 8.26 -22.43
CA LEU A 154 7.56 7.07 -21.59
C LEU A 154 6.25 6.61 -20.94
N GLN A 155 5.38 7.52 -20.51
CA GLN A 155 4.07 7.17 -19.95
C GLN A 155 3.12 6.57 -20.99
N GLU A 156 3.24 6.96 -22.26
CA GLU A 156 2.55 6.34 -23.39
C GLU A 156 3.14 4.98 -23.78
N ASN A 157 4.43 4.76 -23.48
CA ASN A 157 5.09 3.50 -23.74
C ASN A 157 4.47 2.42 -22.83
N MET A 158 4.02 1.33 -23.45
CA MET A 158 3.47 0.23 -22.68
C MET A 158 4.50 -0.31 -21.70
N PHE A 159 5.80 -0.36 -22.01
CA PHE A 159 6.89 -0.97 -21.21
C PHE A 159 7.46 -0.12 -20.06
N PHE A 160 6.66 0.80 -19.51
CA PHE A 160 7.06 1.70 -18.43
C PHE A 160 6.14 1.61 -17.21
N SER A 161 6.72 1.58 -16.01
CA SER A 161 6.00 1.67 -14.74
C SER A 161 6.69 2.65 -13.80
N ASP A 162 5.92 3.55 -13.22
CA ASP A 162 6.36 4.57 -12.25
C ASP A 162 5.79 4.33 -10.85
N THR A 163 5.28 3.12 -10.57
CA THR A 163 4.55 2.81 -9.33
C THR A 163 5.46 2.36 -8.18
N GLY A 164 6.78 2.33 -8.38
CA GLY A 164 7.71 1.84 -7.37
C GLY A 164 8.01 2.87 -6.29
N LEU A 165 7.69 2.52 -5.04
CA LEU A 165 8.08 3.28 -3.86
C LEU A 165 8.54 2.31 -2.77
N VAL A 166 9.76 2.49 -2.27
CA VAL A 166 10.30 1.67 -1.17
C VAL A 166 10.92 2.55 -0.11
N THR A 167 10.89 2.07 1.12
CA THR A 167 11.30 2.79 2.33
C THR A 167 12.36 2.01 3.08
N LYS A 168 13.30 2.75 3.68
CA LYS A 168 14.26 2.24 4.65
C LYS A 168 13.76 2.57 6.04
N MET A 169 13.57 1.55 6.86
CA MET A 169 13.09 1.68 8.23
C MET A 169 14.24 1.43 9.20
N GLU A 170 14.43 2.31 10.18
CA GLU A 170 15.34 2.11 11.31
C GLU A 170 14.60 2.43 12.61
N LYS A 171 14.55 1.45 13.54
CA LYS A 171 13.87 1.59 14.84
C LYS A 171 12.42 2.12 14.72
N GLY A 172 11.68 1.68 13.70
CA GLY A 172 10.28 2.06 13.45
C GLY A 172 10.08 3.42 12.79
N ILE A 173 11.15 4.10 12.35
CA ILE A 173 11.10 5.38 11.64
C ILE A 173 11.57 5.18 10.20
N VAL A 174 10.90 5.85 9.25
CA VAL A 174 11.35 5.98 7.87
C VAL A 174 12.56 6.90 7.85
N VAL A 175 13.74 6.38 7.53
CA VAL A 175 14.98 7.16 7.43
C VAL A 175 15.38 7.49 5.99
N GLY A 176 14.78 6.81 5.03
CA GLY A 176 15.02 7.03 3.60
C GLY A 176 13.93 6.41 2.75
N TYR A 177 13.83 6.89 1.52
CA TYR A 177 12.95 6.31 0.51
C TYR A 177 13.63 6.31 -0.85
N LYS A 178 13.18 5.40 -1.72
CA LYS A 178 13.54 5.38 -3.13
C LYS A 178 12.29 5.36 -3.99
N VAL A 179 12.30 6.16 -5.05
CA VAL A 179 11.30 6.11 -6.12
C VAL A 179 11.90 5.31 -7.25
N VAL A 180 11.16 4.33 -7.75
CA VAL A 180 11.65 3.38 -8.75
C VAL A 180 10.76 3.44 -9.97
N TRP A 181 11.36 3.82 -11.09
CA TRP A 181 10.77 3.63 -12.40
C TRP A 181 11.36 2.36 -13.02
N MET A 182 10.49 1.53 -13.58
CA MET A 182 10.88 0.29 -14.24
C MET A 182 10.65 0.42 -15.74
N LEU A 183 11.65 -0.03 -16.50
CA LEU A 183 11.58 -0.22 -17.94
C LEU A 183 11.93 -1.67 -18.29
N VAL A 184 11.31 -2.17 -19.36
CA VAL A 184 11.63 -3.48 -19.92
C VAL A 184 11.84 -3.36 -21.42
N SER A 185 12.84 -4.06 -21.95
CA SER A 185 13.24 -3.90 -23.37
C SER A 185 12.21 -4.48 -24.35
N TRP A 186 11.43 -5.48 -23.94
CA TRP A 186 10.50 -6.23 -24.79
C TRP A 186 9.32 -6.75 -23.98
N VAL A 187 8.25 -7.18 -24.66
CA VAL A 187 7.08 -7.84 -24.03
C VAL A 187 7.50 -9.01 -23.13
N VAL A 188 8.50 -9.76 -23.57
CA VAL A 188 9.08 -10.91 -22.86
C VAL A 188 10.55 -10.63 -22.64
N SER A 189 11.00 -10.60 -21.38
CA SER A 189 12.38 -10.24 -21.04
C SER A 189 12.87 -10.95 -19.77
N THR A 190 14.17 -11.22 -19.72
CA THR A 190 14.90 -11.63 -18.50
C THR A 190 15.67 -10.48 -17.86
N LYS A 191 15.53 -9.26 -18.38
CA LYS A 191 16.23 -8.06 -17.92
C LYS A 191 15.24 -6.97 -17.56
N LEU A 192 15.48 -6.33 -16.43
CA LEU A 192 14.79 -5.12 -15.98
C LEU A 192 15.79 -3.98 -15.91
N THR A 193 15.36 -2.79 -16.32
CA THR A 193 16.10 -1.56 -16.08
C THR A 193 15.33 -0.75 -15.05
N PHE A 194 15.99 -0.42 -13.94
CA PHE A 194 15.46 0.46 -12.92
C PHE A 194 16.10 1.83 -13.02
N MET A 195 15.30 2.88 -13.04
CA MET A 195 15.75 4.22 -12.71
C MET A 195 15.32 4.49 -11.28
N ILE A 196 16.28 4.80 -10.41
CA ILE A 196 16.07 4.83 -8.97
C ILE A 196 16.50 6.21 -8.44
N TYR A 197 15.54 6.99 -7.96
CA TYR A 197 15.82 8.17 -7.15
C TYR A 197 16.00 7.76 -5.70
N SER A 198 17.01 8.29 -5.01
CA SER A 198 17.21 8.08 -3.57
C SER A 198 17.09 9.38 -2.80
N SER A 199 16.28 9.39 -1.72
CA SER A 199 16.16 10.54 -0.83
C SER A 199 17.46 10.89 -0.10
N GLU A 200 18.35 9.90 0.11
CA GLU A 200 19.63 10.08 0.79
C GLU A 200 20.62 10.89 -0.05
N THR A 201 20.63 10.67 -1.36
CA THR A 201 21.59 11.30 -2.29
C THR A 201 20.96 12.46 -3.08
N GLY A 202 19.64 12.44 -3.26
CA GLY A 202 18.91 13.40 -4.08
C GLY A 202 19.13 13.21 -5.59
N VAL A 203 19.70 12.08 -6.02
CA VAL A 203 20.01 11.81 -7.44
C VAL A 203 19.37 10.52 -7.94
N TRP A 204 19.22 10.46 -9.26
CA TRP A 204 18.82 9.26 -9.98
C TRP A 204 20.03 8.40 -10.33
N LYS A 205 19.89 7.08 -10.20
CA LYS A 205 20.81 6.08 -10.75
C LYS A 205 20.05 5.11 -11.64
N THR A 206 20.73 4.54 -12.64
CA THR A 206 20.17 3.49 -13.49
C THR A 206 20.85 2.17 -13.16
N GLU A 207 20.06 1.13 -12.91
CA GLU A 207 20.51 -0.23 -12.62
C GLU A 207 19.89 -1.21 -13.60
N ASN A 208 20.69 -2.16 -14.09
CA ASN A 208 20.22 -3.23 -14.95
C ASN A 208 20.29 -4.54 -14.20
N VAL A 209 19.14 -5.16 -14.00
CA VAL A 209 18.99 -6.34 -13.17
C VAL A 209 18.58 -7.51 -14.05
N ARG A 210 19.15 -8.69 -13.79
CA ARG A 210 18.78 -9.92 -14.48
C ARG A 210 17.83 -10.73 -13.63
N CYS A 211 16.81 -11.31 -14.23
CA CYS A 211 15.94 -12.28 -13.58
C CYS A 211 16.19 -13.67 -14.19
N ASN A 212 16.24 -14.70 -13.35
CA ASN A 212 16.54 -16.08 -13.77
C ASN A 212 15.46 -16.67 -14.69
N ARG A 213 14.25 -16.11 -14.66
CA ARG A 213 13.12 -16.55 -15.46
C ARG A 213 12.64 -15.40 -16.35
N SER A 214 12.14 -15.77 -17.52
CA SER A 214 11.55 -14.81 -18.43
C SER A 214 10.24 -14.28 -17.88
N MET A 215 10.07 -12.95 -17.90
CA MET A 215 8.91 -12.25 -17.42
C MET A 215 8.09 -11.69 -18.58
N ILE A 216 6.78 -11.56 -18.37
CA ILE A 216 5.88 -10.88 -19.31
C ILE A 216 5.51 -9.51 -18.74
N TRP A 217 5.73 -8.47 -19.54
CA TRP A 217 5.62 -7.07 -19.14
C TRP A 217 4.25 -6.69 -18.56
N SER A 218 3.15 -7.09 -19.20
CA SER A 218 1.77 -6.73 -18.83
C SER A 218 1.41 -7.04 -17.38
N ARG A 219 2.21 -7.87 -16.69
CA ARG A 219 2.08 -8.22 -15.27
C ARG A 219 2.93 -7.39 -14.31
N LEU A 220 3.94 -6.69 -14.83
CA LEU A 220 4.90 -5.90 -14.06
C LEU A 220 4.45 -4.45 -13.82
N LYS A 221 3.29 -4.05 -14.34
CA LYS A 221 2.79 -2.67 -14.27
C LYS A 221 2.64 -2.17 -12.82
N TYR A 222 2.32 -3.05 -11.88
CA TYR A 222 2.10 -2.69 -10.48
C TYR A 222 2.97 -3.54 -9.55
N SER A 223 3.50 -2.86 -8.54
CA SER A 223 4.34 -3.47 -7.50
C SER A 223 3.63 -3.45 -6.15
N VAL A 224 3.90 -4.46 -5.32
CA VAL A 224 3.57 -4.45 -3.90
C VAL A 224 4.85 -4.15 -3.12
N PRO A 225 4.95 -3.00 -2.43
CA PRO A 225 6.10 -2.68 -1.61
C PRO A 225 5.98 -3.32 -0.22
N LEU A 226 7.08 -3.88 0.28
CA LEU A 226 7.20 -4.32 1.67
C LEU A 226 8.67 -4.39 2.08
N ASN A 227 9.02 -3.78 3.21
CA ASN A 227 10.36 -3.88 3.84
C ASN A 227 11.52 -3.56 2.89
N GLY A 228 11.39 -2.54 2.03
CA GLY A 228 12.44 -2.16 1.08
C GLY A 228 12.48 -2.99 -0.21
N ILE A 229 11.59 -3.99 -0.33
CA ILE A 229 11.48 -4.91 -1.46
C ILE A 229 10.23 -4.54 -2.27
N LEU A 230 10.34 -4.56 -3.60
CA LEU A 230 9.17 -4.54 -4.47
C LEU A 230 8.90 -5.96 -4.99
N HIS A 231 7.62 -6.31 -5.02
CA HIS A 231 7.12 -7.60 -5.49
C HIS A 231 6.19 -7.40 -6.69
N TRP A 232 6.44 -8.14 -7.77
CA TRP A 232 5.63 -8.11 -8.99
C TRP A 232 5.10 -9.49 -9.33
N LEU A 233 3.88 -9.53 -9.86
CA LEU A 233 3.35 -10.75 -10.47
C LEU A 233 4.07 -10.99 -11.81
N SER A 234 4.39 -12.24 -12.11
CA SER A 234 4.98 -12.60 -13.39
C SER A 234 4.61 -14.01 -13.83
N SER A 235 4.81 -14.30 -15.12
CA SER A 235 4.42 -15.55 -15.76
C SER A 235 5.48 -16.02 -16.73
N ILE A 236 5.46 -17.33 -17.02
CA ILE A 236 6.30 -17.94 -18.05
C ILE A 236 5.41 -18.22 -19.25
N GLY A 237 5.70 -17.63 -20.40
CA GLY A 237 5.15 -18.03 -21.70
C GLY A 237 3.66 -17.77 -21.95
N SER A 238 2.89 -17.32 -20.94
CA SER A 238 1.47 -16.98 -21.10
C SER A 238 1.11 -15.72 -20.32
N ASP A 239 0.37 -14.83 -20.96
CA ASP A 239 -0.20 -13.64 -20.31
C ASP A 239 -1.62 -13.88 -19.76
N ILE A 240 -2.05 -15.14 -19.67
CA ILE A 240 -3.37 -15.47 -19.12
C ILE A 240 -3.36 -15.30 -17.60
N ASP A 241 -2.29 -15.74 -16.93
CA ASP A 241 -2.14 -15.57 -15.49
C ASP A 241 -0.69 -15.70 -14.98
N ALA A 242 -0.43 -15.24 -13.76
CA ALA A 242 0.88 -15.31 -13.12
C ALA A 242 1.23 -16.71 -12.60
N ASN A 243 2.51 -17.09 -12.72
CA ASN A 243 3.05 -18.38 -12.29
C ASN A 243 3.99 -18.22 -11.08
N TYR A 244 4.54 -17.01 -10.89
CA TYR A 244 5.49 -16.70 -9.82
C TYR A 244 5.47 -15.20 -9.48
N ILE A 245 6.18 -14.82 -8.41
CA ILE A 245 6.50 -13.44 -8.06
C ILE A 245 7.95 -13.15 -8.40
N VAL A 246 8.22 -11.97 -8.95
CA VAL A 246 9.55 -11.38 -9.04
C VAL A 246 9.73 -10.43 -7.88
N SER A 247 10.84 -10.53 -7.15
CA SER A 247 11.16 -9.62 -6.04
C SER A 247 12.55 -9.04 -6.19
N TYR A 248 12.72 -7.77 -5.83
CA TYR A 248 14.02 -7.11 -5.81
C TYR A 248 14.15 -6.22 -4.57
N ASP A 249 15.24 -6.42 -3.82
CA ASP A 249 15.56 -5.64 -2.62
C ASP A 249 16.41 -4.42 -3.02
N PHE A 250 15.85 -3.23 -2.80
CA PHE A 250 16.49 -1.98 -3.20
C PHE A 250 17.50 -1.45 -2.17
N TYR A 251 17.65 -2.09 -1.01
CA TYR A 251 18.59 -1.69 0.04
C TYR A 251 19.67 -2.73 0.33
N ASN A 252 19.35 -4.03 0.21
CA ASN A 252 20.27 -5.13 0.50
C ASN A 252 20.50 -6.08 -0.69
N GLY A 253 20.12 -5.71 -1.91
CA GLY A 253 20.41 -6.51 -3.10
C GLY A 253 21.93 -6.66 -3.30
N VAL A 254 22.46 -7.90 -3.18
CA VAL A 254 23.90 -8.17 -3.26
C VAL A 254 24.35 -8.52 -4.69
N ASP A 255 23.44 -9.01 -5.55
CA ASP A 255 23.85 -9.72 -6.78
C ASP A 255 23.30 -9.16 -8.11
N ASP A 256 22.63 -7.99 -8.13
CA ASP A 256 21.94 -7.48 -9.34
C ASP A 256 21.00 -8.54 -10.00
N VAL A 257 20.50 -9.48 -9.20
CA VAL A 257 19.62 -10.57 -9.63
C VAL A 257 18.26 -10.48 -8.93
N CYS A 258 17.18 -10.58 -9.70
CA CYS A 258 15.82 -10.69 -9.17
C CYS A 258 15.60 -12.07 -8.55
N ARG A 259 14.93 -12.10 -7.40
CA ARG A 259 14.41 -13.35 -6.83
C ARG A 259 13.13 -13.75 -7.56
N THR A 260 13.05 -14.98 -8.06
CA THR A 260 11.84 -15.55 -8.67
C THR A 260 11.23 -16.57 -7.73
N ILE A 261 9.97 -16.41 -7.36
CA ILE A 261 9.34 -17.21 -6.31
C ILE A 261 8.05 -17.85 -6.86
N PRO A 262 8.04 -19.15 -7.17
CA PRO A 262 6.87 -19.82 -7.72
C PRO A 262 5.71 -19.86 -6.73
N PHE A 263 4.47 -19.75 -7.24
CA PHE A 263 3.29 -19.92 -6.40
C PHE A 263 3.13 -21.38 -5.94
N PRO A 264 2.62 -21.61 -4.72
CA PRO A 264 2.55 -22.94 -4.13
C PRO A 264 1.56 -23.85 -4.85
N ASP A 265 0.54 -23.26 -5.50
CA ASP A 265 -0.56 -23.95 -6.18
C ASP A 265 -0.33 -24.03 -7.70
N PHE A 266 0.89 -23.74 -8.17
CA PHE A 266 1.21 -23.67 -9.60
C PHE A 266 1.02 -25.01 -10.34
N GLN A 267 1.06 -26.17 -9.69
CA GLN A 267 0.88 -27.46 -10.37
C GLN A 267 -0.43 -28.16 -10.00
N GLU A 268 -0.79 -28.16 -8.72
CA GLU A 268 -1.85 -29.01 -8.18
C GLU A 268 -3.28 -28.46 -8.42
N TYR A 269 -3.46 -27.14 -8.42
CA TYR A 269 -4.80 -26.52 -8.39
C TYR A 269 -5.12 -25.60 -9.57
N GLN A 270 -4.31 -25.60 -10.64
CA GLN A 270 -4.46 -24.65 -11.75
C GLN A 270 -5.87 -24.65 -12.37
N GLN A 271 -6.45 -25.84 -12.58
CA GLN A 271 -7.74 -26.01 -13.25
C GLN A 271 -8.93 -25.73 -12.32
N ALA A 272 -8.77 -25.97 -11.02
CA ALA A 272 -9.81 -25.77 -10.01
C ALA A 272 -9.99 -24.29 -9.62
N ARG A 273 -8.99 -23.45 -9.90
CA ARG A 273 -8.95 -22.07 -9.42
C ARG A 273 -9.93 -21.16 -10.15
N CYS A 274 -10.65 -20.34 -9.39
CA CYS A 274 -11.70 -19.45 -9.90
C CYS A 274 -11.18 -18.13 -10.48
N PHE A 275 -10.04 -17.62 -9.99
CA PHE A 275 -9.57 -16.25 -10.28
C PHE A 275 -8.10 -16.19 -10.64
N LYS A 276 -7.71 -15.16 -11.41
CA LYS A 276 -6.31 -14.81 -11.67
C LYS A 276 -5.56 -14.54 -10.35
N ARG A 277 -4.24 -14.75 -10.32
CA ARG A 277 -3.46 -14.54 -9.08
C ARG A 277 -3.26 -13.06 -8.78
N THR A 278 -3.47 -12.69 -7.53
CA THR A 278 -3.22 -11.35 -6.97
C THR A 278 -2.34 -11.46 -5.73
N ILE A 279 -1.62 -10.39 -5.42
CA ILE A 279 -0.87 -10.30 -4.17
C ILE A 279 -1.24 -9.03 -3.41
N THR A 280 -1.15 -9.11 -2.10
CA THR A 280 -1.40 -7.99 -1.18
C THR A 280 -0.46 -8.09 0.01
N THR A 281 -0.60 -7.20 0.98
CA THR A 281 0.12 -7.26 2.26
C THR A 281 -0.85 -7.46 3.42
N SER A 282 -0.38 -8.12 4.48
CA SER A 282 -1.09 -8.20 5.75
C SER A 282 -0.13 -8.54 6.87
N ALA A 283 -0.21 -7.79 7.97
CA ALA A 283 0.56 -8.01 9.19
C ALA A 283 2.07 -8.19 8.93
N GLY A 284 2.64 -7.43 8.00
CA GLY A 284 4.07 -7.46 7.67
C GLY A 284 4.50 -8.58 6.72
N PHE A 285 3.57 -9.26 6.04
CA PHE A 285 3.86 -10.29 5.04
C PHE A 285 3.23 -9.95 3.70
N VAL A 286 3.88 -10.38 2.60
CA VAL A 286 3.21 -10.52 1.30
C VAL A 286 2.29 -11.73 1.37
N VAL A 287 1.06 -11.56 0.89
CA VAL A 287 0.01 -12.56 0.96
C VAL A 287 -0.57 -12.81 -0.42
N TYR A 288 -0.73 -14.09 -0.73
CA TYR A 288 -1.48 -14.59 -1.88
C TYR A 288 -2.77 -15.23 -1.38
N CYS A 289 -3.90 -14.91 -2.03
CA CYS A 289 -5.18 -15.52 -1.73
C CYS A 289 -5.88 -15.91 -3.03
N ASN A 290 -6.56 -17.05 -3.03
CA ASN A 290 -7.44 -17.44 -4.11
C ASN A 290 -8.58 -18.34 -3.64
N ILE A 291 -9.51 -18.62 -4.55
CA ILE A 291 -10.65 -19.49 -4.35
C ILE A 291 -10.58 -20.62 -5.37
N PHE A 292 -10.77 -21.85 -4.89
CA PHE A 292 -10.69 -23.07 -5.66
C PHE A 292 -12.04 -23.78 -5.64
N SER A 293 -12.56 -24.09 -6.81
CA SER A 293 -13.75 -24.90 -7.00
C SER A 293 -13.38 -26.38 -7.02
N ASP A 294 -13.91 -27.16 -6.09
CA ASP A 294 -13.75 -28.61 -6.04
C ASP A 294 -15.10 -29.26 -5.73
N ASN A 295 -15.55 -30.17 -6.61
CA ASN A 295 -16.80 -30.95 -6.45
C ASN A 295 -18.04 -30.11 -6.05
N GLY A 296 -18.18 -28.91 -6.63
CA GLY A 296 -19.30 -27.98 -6.37
C GLY A 296 -19.11 -27.07 -5.14
N GLY A 297 -18.07 -27.31 -4.33
CA GLY A 297 -17.65 -26.44 -3.24
C GLY A 297 -16.67 -25.36 -3.67
N ARG A 298 -16.56 -24.28 -2.89
CA ARG A 298 -15.54 -23.24 -3.06
C ARG A 298 -14.67 -23.16 -1.82
N THR A 299 -13.36 -23.37 -1.97
CA THR A 299 -12.39 -23.30 -0.89
C THR A 299 -11.55 -22.04 -1.00
N ILE A 300 -11.55 -21.20 0.03
CA ILE A 300 -10.63 -20.06 0.17
C ILE A 300 -9.30 -20.57 0.72
N MET A 301 -8.21 -20.23 0.06
CA MET A 301 -6.87 -20.52 0.55
C MET A 301 -6.03 -19.24 0.57
N VAL A 302 -5.30 -19.05 1.67
CA VAL A 302 -4.47 -17.87 1.93
C VAL A 302 -3.06 -18.33 2.30
N TRP A 303 -2.07 -17.87 1.56
CA TRP A 303 -0.65 -18.14 1.78
C TRP A 303 0.09 -16.87 2.10
N ARG A 304 1.05 -16.95 3.02
CA ARG A 304 2.01 -15.87 3.30
C ARG A 304 3.39 -16.24 2.80
N LEU A 305 4.11 -15.26 2.29
CA LEU A 305 5.49 -15.41 1.87
C LEU A 305 6.41 -15.36 3.11
N ILE A 306 7.20 -16.41 3.32
CA ILE A 306 8.11 -16.56 4.46
C ILE A 306 9.60 -16.52 4.06
N SER A 307 9.93 -16.68 2.78
CA SER A 307 11.28 -16.55 2.25
C SER A 307 11.22 -15.96 0.83
N THR A 308 12.31 -15.31 0.39
CA THR A 308 12.50 -14.84 -0.98
C THR A 308 13.39 -15.78 -1.81
N ASP A 309 13.62 -17.00 -1.33
CA ASP A 309 14.37 -18.02 -2.08
C ASP A 309 13.51 -18.61 -3.21
N ASP A 310 14.16 -19.03 -4.30
CA ASP A 310 13.48 -19.60 -5.48
C ASP A 310 13.05 -21.04 -5.23
N HIS A 311 12.04 -21.23 -4.38
CA HIS A 311 11.44 -22.53 -4.11
C HIS A 311 9.97 -22.37 -3.65
N PRO A 312 9.04 -23.29 -4.00
CA PRO A 312 7.63 -23.21 -3.56
C PRO A 312 7.42 -23.17 -2.04
N LYS A 313 8.36 -23.75 -1.27
CA LYS A 313 8.40 -23.68 0.22
C LYS A 313 8.64 -22.26 0.75
N ALA A 314 8.90 -21.29 -0.11
CA ALA A 314 8.87 -19.87 0.23
C ALA A 314 7.48 -19.41 0.69
N TRP A 315 6.42 -20.17 0.37
CA TRP A 315 5.05 -19.91 0.81
C TRP A 315 4.63 -20.84 1.93
N GLN A 316 3.96 -20.27 2.93
CA GLN A 316 3.30 -21.00 3.99
C GLN A 316 1.79 -20.81 3.89
N LEU A 317 1.03 -21.91 3.87
CA LEU A 317 -0.43 -21.86 3.96
C LEU A 317 -0.83 -21.38 5.36
N SER A 318 -1.52 -20.25 5.40
CA SER A 318 -2.04 -19.65 6.65
C SER A 318 -3.47 -20.11 6.92
N TRP A 319 -4.30 -20.21 5.87
CA TRP A 319 -5.73 -20.50 6.00
C TRP A 319 -6.22 -21.37 4.85
N LYS A 320 -7.05 -22.38 5.15
CA LYS A 320 -7.83 -23.18 4.19
C LYS A 320 -9.24 -23.33 4.73
N LEU A 321 -10.20 -22.71 4.06
CA LEU A 321 -11.60 -22.67 4.50
C LEU A 321 -12.52 -23.08 3.37
N ASN A 322 -13.53 -23.90 3.68
CA ASN A 322 -14.58 -24.25 2.74
C ASN A 322 -15.93 -23.67 3.22
N PRO A 323 -16.36 -22.49 2.75
CA PRO A 323 -17.49 -21.76 3.31
C PRO A 323 -18.89 -22.25 2.86
N ILE A 324 -19.00 -23.46 2.29
CA ILE A 324 -20.21 -24.00 1.60
C ILE A 324 -21.53 -23.73 2.33
N CYS A 325 -21.56 -23.74 3.66
CA CYS A 325 -22.81 -23.63 4.41
C CYS A 325 -23.23 -22.19 4.78
N LYS A 326 -22.43 -21.15 4.53
CA LYS A 326 -22.71 -19.78 5.03
C LYS A 326 -22.70 -18.68 3.98
N PHE A 327 -22.07 -18.92 2.83
CA PHE A 327 -21.97 -17.93 1.77
C PHE A 327 -22.72 -18.45 0.56
N ASP A 328 -23.48 -17.54 -0.05
CA ASP A 328 -23.95 -17.75 -1.40
C ASP A 328 -22.76 -18.05 -2.32
N ALA A 329 -22.94 -18.81 -3.38
CA ALA A 329 -21.85 -19.46 -4.11
C ALA A 329 -20.88 -18.48 -4.81
N ASP A 330 -21.04 -17.17 -4.68
CA ASP A 330 -20.43 -16.19 -5.58
C ASP A 330 -19.77 -15.00 -4.90
N TYR A 331 -18.59 -15.29 -4.34
CA TYR A 331 -17.69 -14.32 -3.73
C TYR A 331 -16.29 -14.39 -4.35
N PHE A 332 -15.56 -13.27 -4.33
CA PHE A 332 -14.17 -13.19 -4.79
C PHE A 332 -13.29 -12.40 -3.80
N PRO A 333 -12.00 -12.75 -3.68
CA PRO A 333 -11.08 -12.06 -2.79
C PRO A 333 -10.66 -10.71 -3.37
N VAL A 334 -10.73 -9.67 -2.55
CA VAL A 334 -10.35 -8.30 -2.92
C VAL A 334 -8.96 -7.99 -2.37
N VAL A 335 -8.82 -8.09 -1.04
CA VAL A 335 -7.62 -7.65 -0.31
C VAL A 335 -7.67 -8.17 1.12
N MET A 336 -6.52 -8.45 1.72
CA MET A 336 -6.43 -8.75 3.16
C MET A 336 -6.55 -7.47 3.98
N HIS A 337 -6.95 -7.59 5.24
CA HIS A 337 -6.85 -6.47 6.17
C HIS A 337 -5.36 -6.16 6.44
N PRO A 338 -4.92 -4.89 6.38
CA PRO A 338 -3.49 -4.56 6.41
C PRO A 338 -2.80 -4.96 7.72
N LEU A 339 -3.52 -4.85 8.85
CA LEU A 339 -2.97 -5.14 10.19
C LEU A 339 -3.43 -6.47 10.83
N ASN A 340 -4.48 -7.10 10.31
CA ASN A 340 -5.11 -8.27 10.94
C ASN A 340 -5.20 -9.40 9.91
N TYR A 341 -4.27 -10.36 10.00
CA TYR A 341 -4.15 -11.47 9.06
C TYR A 341 -5.32 -12.48 9.12
N GLU A 342 -6.24 -12.32 10.07
CA GLU A 342 -7.45 -13.14 10.18
C GLU A 342 -8.62 -12.55 9.39
N ILE A 343 -8.52 -11.30 8.91
CA ILE A 343 -9.62 -10.64 8.21
C ILE A 343 -9.29 -10.52 6.73
N ILE A 344 -10.19 -11.02 5.88
CA ILE A 344 -10.17 -10.80 4.44
C ILE A 344 -11.39 -10.01 4.01
N TYR A 345 -11.20 -9.10 3.05
CA TYR A 345 -12.27 -8.44 2.34
C TYR A 345 -12.58 -9.19 1.06
N LEU A 346 -13.82 -9.65 0.95
CA LEU A 346 -14.37 -10.34 -0.20
C LEU A 346 -15.46 -9.45 -0.81
N TRP A 347 -15.73 -9.60 -2.09
CA TRP A 347 -16.93 -9.03 -2.68
C TRP A 347 -17.91 -10.15 -2.97
N SER A 348 -19.19 -9.94 -2.64
CA SER A 348 -20.26 -10.83 -3.07
C SER A 348 -21.00 -10.22 -4.24
N ARG A 349 -21.03 -10.94 -5.37
CA ARG A 349 -21.80 -10.53 -6.56
C ARG A 349 -23.29 -10.53 -6.27
N ASN A 350 -23.78 -11.59 -5.63
CA ASN A 350 -25.20 -11.75 -5.34
C ASN A 350 -25.73 -10.67 -4.39
N LYS A 351 -24.91 -10.22 -3.43
CA LYS A 351 -25.27 -9.13 -2.52
C LYS A 351 -24.84 -7.75 -3.02
N ASN A 352 -24.08 -7.69 -4.12
CA ASN A 352 -23.53 -6.48 -4.72
C ASN A 352 -22.83 -5.57 -3.70
N ALA A 353 -22.00 -6.18 -2.85
CA ALA A 353 -21.41 -5.50 -1.70
C ALA A 353 -20.10 -6.14 -1.24
N LEU A 354 -19.26 -5.31 -0.62
CA LEU A 354 -18.06 -5.77 0.07
C LEU A 354 -18.48 -6.49 1.36
N MET A 355 -17.74 -7.53 1.71
CA MET A 355 -17.91 -8.36 2.88
C MET A 355 -16.58 -8.46 3.58
N SER A 356 -16.58 -8.39 4.91
CA SER A 356 -15.41 -8.81 5.70
C SER A 356 -15.68 -10.18 6.27
N LEU A 357 -14.76 -11.12 6.07
CA LEU A 357 -14.78 -12.46 6.65
C LEU A 357 -13.63 -12.60 7.65
N ASN A 358 -13.92 -13.07 8.86
CA ASN A 358 -12.92 -13.53 9.79
C ASN A 358 -12.62 -15.02 9.52
N LEU A 359 -11.38 -15.31 9.12
CA LEU A 359 -10.88 -16.62 8.73
C LEU A 359 -10.74 -17.60 9.90
N ARG A 360 -10.67 -17.11 11.14
CA ARG A 360 -10.61 -17.95 12.35
C ARG A 360 -12.00 -18.35 12.83
N THR A 361 -12.90 -17.36 12.97
CA THR A 361 -14.22 -17.54 13.58
C THR A 361 -15.32 -17.85 12.57
N TYR A 362 -15.02 -17.73 11.28
CA TYR A 362 -15.98 -17.89 10.18
C TYR A 362 -17.14 -16.88 10.23
N MET A 363 -17.01 -15.81 11.02
CA MET A 363 -17.99 -14.74 11.08
C MET A 363 -17.78 -13.79 9.91
N TYR A 364 -18.88 -13.38 9.27
CA TYR A 364 -18.85 -12.36 8.23
C TYR A 364 -19.79 -11.22 8.55
N SER A 365 -19.51 -10.08 7.93
CA SER A 365 -20.41 -8.93 7.97
C SER A 365 -20.46 -8.29 6.59
N LEU A 366 -21.69 -8.05 6.13
CA LEU A 366 -21.94 -7.32 4.90
C LEU A 366 -21.67 -5.84 5.11
N ARG A 367 -20.87 -5.24 4.24
CA ARG A 367 -20.46 -3.84 4.29
C ARG A 367 -21.05 -3.12 3.08
N LYS A 368 -22.27 -2.59 3.25
CA LYS A 368 -22.89 -1.72 2.25
C LYS A 368 -22.27 -0.31 2.34
N LYS A 369 -22.25 0.40 1.22
CA LYS A 369 -21.93 1.83 1.14
C LYS A 369 -22.87 2.55 2.11
N LEU A 370 -22.31 3.26 3.10
CA LEU A 370 -23.11 4.06 4.01
C LEU A 370 -23.83 5.14 3.21
N SER A 371 -25.14 5.30 3.39
CA SER A 371 -25.82 6.49 2.87
C SER A 371 -25.35 7.72 3.66
N PRO A 372 -25.41 8.94 3.09
CA PRO A 372 -25.01 10.17 3.81
C PRO A 372 -25.76 10.40 5.14
N GLU A 373 -26.93 9.77 5.29
CA GLU A 373 -27.84 9.91 6.43
C GLU A 373 -27.66 8.83 7.51
N GLU A 374 -26.90 7.76 7.23
CA GLU A 374 -26.63 6.71 8.20
C GLU A 374 -25.62 7.16 9.26
N LYS A 375 -25.98 7.00 10.54
CA LYS A 375 -25.07 7.26 11.68
C LYS A 375 -23.74 6.55 11.45
N VAL A 376 -22.65 7.31 11.55
CA VAL A 376 -21.27 6.82 11.41
C VAL A 376 -21.06 5.59 12.30
N LYS A 377 -20.94 4.40 11.70
CA LYS A 377 -20.72 3.15 12.43
C LYS A 377 -19.29 3.15 12.96
N LYS A 378 -19.16 3.12 14.28
CA LYS A 378 -17.88 2.88 14.95
C LYS A 378 -17.55 1.37 14.93
N SER A 379 -16.30 1.03 14.67
CA SER A 379 -15.76 -0.32 14.84
C SER A 379 -15.56 -0.64 16.33
N MET A 380 -15.23 -1.91 16.63
CA MET A 380 -15.04 -2.38 18.00
C MET A 380 -13.93 -1.63 18.77
N ASP A 381 -12.97 -1.08 18.03
CA ASP A 381 -11.87 -0.25 18.56
C ASP A 381 -12.24 1.25 18.66
N GLY A 382 -13.50 1.61 18.45
CA GLY A 382 -14.00 2.98 18.52
C GLY A 382 -13.65 3.86 17.32
N CYS A 383 -12.89 3.33 16.35
CA CYS A 383 -12.60 4.01 15.09
C CYS A 383 -13.82 4.02 14.15
N ILE A 384 -13.74 4.78 13.07
CA ILE A 384 -14.77 4.90 12.03
C ILE A 384 -14.36 4.04 10.85
N MET A 385 -15.29 3.20 10.38
CA MET A 385 -15.13 2.43 9.15
C MET A 385 -16.04 2.98 8.05
N ARG A 386 -15.44 3.33 6.90
CA ARG A 386 -16.15 3.80 5.70
C ARG A 386 -15.84 2.91 4.51
N PHE A 387 -16.86 2.67 3.70
CA PHE A 387 -16.76 1.91 2.45
C PHE A 387 -17.32 2.77 1.32
N SER A 388 -16.57 2.91 0.22
CA SER A 388 -16.94 3.76 -0.92
C SER A 388 -16.45 3.17 -2.25
N GLY A 389 -17.15 3.42 -3.35
CA GLY A 389 -16.68 3.14 -4.71
C GLY A 389 -16.34 1.68 -5.07
N CYS A 390 -16.56 0.72 -4.16
CA CYS A 390 -16.22 -0.68 -4.40
C CYS A 390 -17.02 -1.25 -5.57
N LYS A 391 -18.32 -0.94 -5.65
CA LYS A 391 -19.20 -1.50 -6.69
C LYS A 391 -18.70 -1.12 -8.08
N GLU A 392 -18.54 0.19 -8.30
CA GLU A 392 -18.15 0.77 -9.57
C GLU A 392 -16.78 0.24 -10.02
N TYR A 393 -15.86 0.05 -9.07
CA TYR A 393 -14.58 -0.60 -9.33
C TYR A 393 -14.73 -2.08 -9.67
N MET A 394 -15.53 -2.82 -8.89
CA MET A 394 -15.68 -4.25 -9.08
C MET A 394 -16.40 -4.63 -10.38
N ASP A 395 -17.42 -3.87 -10.76
CA ASP A 395 -18.15 -4.05 -12.03
C ASP A 395 -17.20 -3.88 -13.23
N LEU A 396 -16.20 -2.99 -13.14
CA LEU A 396 -15.21 -2.75 -14.18
C LEU A 396 -14.21 -3.93 -14.31
N ILE A 397 -13.68 -4.44 -13.20
CA ILE A 397 -12.55 -5.37 -13.26
C ILE A 397 -12.94 -6.86 -13.19
N TYR A 398 -14.14 -7.17 -12.70
CA TYR A 398 -14.56 -8.56 -12.49
C TYR A 398 -14.49 -9.43 -13.76
N PRO A 399 -14.99 -8.97 -14.94
CA PRO A 399 -14.93 -9.76 -16.16
C PRO A 399 -13.50 -10.11 -16.58
N ILE A 400 -12.54 -9.24 -16.25
CA ILE A 400 -11.13 -9.39 -16.60
C ILE A 400 -10.41 -10.31 -15.60
N PHE A 401 -10.89 -10.35 -14.36
CA PHE A 401 -10.27 -11.07 -13.26
C PHE A 401 -10.69 -12.55 -13.15
N ALA A 402 -11.89 -12.89 -13.62
CA ALA A 402 -12.38 -14.27 -13.66
C ALA A 402 -11.49 -15.15 -14.57
N ASN A 403 -11.19 -16.38 -14.13
CA ASN A 403 -10.27 -17.28 -14.84
C ASN A 403 -10.87 -17.86 -16.15
N ALA A 404 -12.16 -17.62 -16.42
CA ALA A 404 -12.92 -18.25 -17.51
C ALA A 404 -13.06 -17.40 -18.80
N ILE A 405 -12.59 -16.15 -18.81
CA ILE A 405 -12.73 -15.24 -19.96
C ILE A 405 -11.33 -15.01 -20.57
N TYR A 406 -11.24 -15.12 -21.90
CA TYR A 406 -10.03 -14.94 -22.72
C TYR A 406 -9.14 -13.76 -22.27
N GLY A 407 -7.85 -13.84 -22.61
CA GLY A 407 -6.76 -12.98 -22.14
C GLY A 407 -7.10 -11.49 -21.93
N GLY A 408 -6.47 -10.89 -20.92
CA GLY A 408 -6.69 -9.50 -20.55
C GLY A 408 -5.81 -9.11 -19.35
N VAL A 409 -5.43 -7.82 -19.32
CA VAL A 409 -4.53 -7.26 -18.30
C VAL A 409 -5.15 -7.43 -16.92
N HIS A 410 -4.39 -8.00 -15.99
CA HIS A 410 -4.83 -8.08 -14.60
C HIS A 410 -5.01 -6.66 -14.05
N ASP A 411 -6.14 -6.31 -13.45
CA ASP A 411 -6.43 -4.92 -13.01
C ASP A 411 -6.84 -4.77 -11.53
N LEU A 412 -6.83 -5.86 -10.73
CA LEU A 412 -7.12 -5.79 -9.29
C LEU A 412 -5.89 -5.26 -8.53
N TYR A 413 -5.78 -3.94 -8.40
CA TYR A 413 -4.66 -3.27 -7.75
C TYR A 413 -5.11 -2.26 -6.70
N PHE A 414 -4.77 -2.56 -5.46
CA PHE A 414 -4.96 -1.65 -4.34
C PHE A 414 -3.64 -1.40 -3.62
N SER A 415 -3.44 -0.16 -3.23
CA SER A 415 -2.37 0.22 -2.32
C SER A 415 -2.91 0.29 -0.90
N GLN A 416 -2.26 -0.39 0.04
CA GLN A 416 -2.62 -0.29 1.46
C GLN A 416 -1.84 0.86 2.09
N TYR A 417 -2.56 1.88 2.57
CA TYR A 417 -1.97 2.98 3.30
C TYR A 417 -2.24 2.82 4.78
N VAL A 418 -1.21 2.45 5.54
CA VAL A 418 -1.27 2.32 7.00
C VAL A 418 -0.54 3.52 7.60
N LEU A 419 -1.15 4.19 8.56
CA LEU A 419 -0.46 5.29 9.24
C LEU A 419 0.72 4.79 10.07
N PRO A 420 1.80 5.58 10.16
CA PRO A 420 2.91 5.21 11.02
C PRO A 420 2.46 5.30 12.48
N ARG A 421 3.08 4.50 13.35
CA ARG A 421 2.78 4.52 14.78
C ARG A 421 3.30 5.77 15.49
N TRP A 422 4.22 6.48 14.83
CA TRP A 422 4.88 7.69 15.33
C TRP A 422 4.89 8.81 14.27
N LEU A 423 5.24 10.02 14.70
CA LEU A 423 5.50 11.16 13.81
C LEU A 423 6.81 10.91 13.07
N ASN A 424 6.71 10.46 11.81
CA ASN A 424 7.86 10.31 10.92
C ASN A 424 7.91 11.55 10.01
N PRO A 425 8.80 12.52 10.26
CA PRO A 425 9.09 13.55 9.28
C PRO A 425 9.52 12.90 7.98
N LEU A 426 9.21 13.54 6.86
CA LEU A 426 9.68 13.05 5.59
C LEU A 426 11.23 13.06 5.58
N PRO A 427 11.90 11.96 5.18
CA PRO A 427 13.34 11.94 5.05
C PRO A 427 13.81 13.04 4.10
N HIS A 428 14.77 13.84 4.58
CA HIS A 428 15.45 14.84 3.76
C HIS A 428 16.93 14.50 3.69
N ARG A 429 17.58 14.96 2.63
CA ARG A 429 19.04 14.91 2.53
C ARG A 429 19.63 15.57 3.78
N ALA A 430 20.49 14.86 4.49
CA ALA A 430 21.26 15.47 5.57
C ALA A 430 22.05 16.64 4.97
N SER A 431 21.74 17.85 5.43
CA SER A 431 22.38 19.10 5.01
C SER A 431 23.82 19.16 5.46
#